data_AF-A0A432CSR3-F1
#
_entry.id   AF-A0A432CSR3-F1
#
_cell.length_a   1.000
_cell.length_b   1.000
_cell.length_c   1.000
_cell.angle_alpha   90.00
_cell.angle_beta   90.00
_cell.angle_gamma   90.00
#
_symmetry.space_group_name_H-M   'P 1'
#
loop_
_entity.id
_entity.type
_entity.pdbx_description
1 polymer ?
#
loop_
_entity_poly.entity_id
_entity_poly.type
_entity_poly.pdbx_seq_one_letter_code
_entity_poly.pdbx_strand_id
1 'polypeptide(L)'
;MSDRLDQTISSLIENEINHVIRTTNAILKPQSIEAQNLYARYHSWTENARIHNHNLSNLTLGELEQFSVEEFDIPSFKQYVCMQLTEHGYNKNRFEQLMLNDRRHFEWDDQFDHRLDKYVDDLRSICRHSGIIAGHILADDLHQTQTELSVLMKRFNVTAFNQTDSVIGKLDEMESNVISAVEKLNQPSKSDILDIKPNFFGFGLNGNALYKQIQNWWKQRSGKL
;
A
#
# COMPACT_ATOMS: atom_id res chain seq x y z
N MET A 1 6.21 17.73 -31.23
CA MET A 1 4.96 17.00 -30.91
C MET A 1 5.23 15.51 -30.65
N SER A 2 6.05 14.83 -31.46
CA SER A 2 6.44 13.42 -31.26
C SER A 2 6.92 13.07 -29.85
N ASP A 3 7.86 13.85 -29.30
CA ASP A 3 8.48 13.57 -27.99
C ASP A 3 7.50 13.65 -26.82
N ARG A 4 6.47 14.51 -26.92
CA ARG A 4 5.47 14.68 -25.87
C ARG A 4 4.53 13.47 -25.81
N LEU A 5 4.15 12.93 -26.97
CA LEU A 5 3.35 11.71 -27.04
C LEU A 5 4.13 10.49 -26.50
N ASP A 6 5.44 10.40 -26.75
CA ASP A 6 6.28 9.30 -26.24
C ASP A 6 6.38 9.34 -24.73
N GLN A 7 6.56 10.55 -24.17
CA GLN A 7 6.56 10.78 -22.74
C GLN A 7 5.20 10.42 -22.12
N THR A 8 4.10 10.81 -22.75
CA THR A 8 2.75 10.47 -22.29
C THR A 8 2.52 8.95 -22.29
N ILE A 9 2.79 8.27 -23.41
CA ILE A 9 2.66 6.81 -23.51
C ILE A 9 3.52 6.11 -22.45
N SER A 10 4.78 6.51 -22.33
CA SER A 10 5.71 5.91 -21.36
C SER A 10 5.22 6.10 -19.93
N SER A 11 4.71 7.30 -19.60
CA SER A 11 4.17 7.58 -18.26
C SER A 11 2.91 6.76 -17.96
N LEU A 12 2.00 6.60 -18.93
CA LEU A 12 0.79 5.78 -18.74
C LEU A 12 1.14 4.31 -18.51
N ILE A 13 2.07 3.75 -19.30
CA ILE A 13 2.57 2.38 -19.13
C ILE A 13 3.25 2.21 -17.76
N GLU A 14 4.13 3.14 -17.39
CA GLU A 14 4.81 3.10 -16.10
C GLU A 14 3.83 3.17 -14.92
N ASN A 15 2.83 4.05 -15.00
CA ASN A 15 1.80 4.17 -13.96
C ASN A 15 1.02 2.87 -13.77
N GLU A 16 0.63 2.23 -14.87
CA GLU A 16 -0.12 0.98 -14.83
C GLU A 16 0.71 -0.19 -14.30
N ILE A 17 1.98 -0.32 -14.71
CA ILE A 17 2.87 -1.35 -14.16
C ILE A 17 3.10 -1.13 -12.67
N ASN A 18 3.35 0.12 -12.26
CA ASN A 18 3.53 0.47 -10.86
C ASN A 18 2.27 0.19 -10.04
N HIS A 19 1.08 0.39 -10.60
CA HIS A 19 -0.17 0.00 -9.96
C HIS A 19 -0.20 -1.51 -9.71
N VAL A 20 0.04 -2.35 -10.73
CA VAL A 20 0.05 -3.81 -10.59
C VAL A 20 1.08 -4.26 -9.54
N ILE A 21 2.30 -3.71 -9.57
CA ILE A 21 3.35 -4.04 -8.60
C ILE A 21 2.94 -3.69 -7.17
N ARG A 22 2.46 -2.47 -6.92
CA ARG A 22 2.08 -2.02 -5.57
C ARG A 22 0.91 -2.84 -5.02
N THR A 23 -0.08 -3.10 -5.86
CA THR A 23 -1.27 -3.88 -5.49
C THR A 23 -0.89 -5.33 -5.19
N THR A 24 -0.04 -5.96 -6.02
CA THR A 24 0.44 -7.34 -5.79
C THR A 24 1.32 -7.43 -4.53
N ASN A 25 2.20 -6.46 -4.32
CA ASN A 25 3.06 -6.43 -3.14
C ASN A 25 2.29 -6.27 -1.83
N ALA A 26 1.04 -5.79 -1.84
CA ALA A 26 0.23 -5.79 -0.64
C ALA A 26 -0.04 -7.19 -0.09
N ILE A 27 0.01 -8.21 -0.96
CA ILE A 27 -0.11 -9.63 -0.60
C ILE A 27 1.27 -10.24 -0.30
N LEU A 28 2.26 -9.97 -1.16
CA LEU A 28 3.60 -10.58 -1.04
C LEU A 28 4.44 -9.97 0.10
N LYS A 29 4.20 -8.70 0.43
CA LYS A 29 4.93 -7.90 1.44
C LYS A 29 3.92 -7.14 2.31
N PRO A 30 3.10 -7.82 3.14
CA PRO A 30 1.99 -7.21 3.87
C PRO A 30 2.40 -6.11 4.87
N GLN A 31 3.66 -6.07 5.28
CA GLN A 31 4.23 -5.05 6.16
C GLN A 31 4.65 -3.76 5.43
N SER A 32 4.62 -3.73 4.09
CA SER A 32 5.07 -2.56 3.33
C SER A 32 4.13 -1.37 3.49
N ILE A 33 4.64 -0.16 3.27
CA ILE A 33 3.82 1.06 3.33
C ILE A 33 2.72 1.05 2.25
N GLU A 34 2.98 0.43 1.11
CA GLU A 34 2.01 0.22 0.04
C GLU A 34 0.86 -0.68 0.50
N ALA A 35 1.17 -1.77 1.21
CA ALA A 35 0.17 -2.65 1.80
C ALA A 35 -0.70 -1.87 2.80
N GLN A 36 -0.10 -1.11 3.72
CA GLN A 36 -0.82 -0.29 4.69
C GLN A 36 -1.75 0.73 4.02
N ASN A 37 -1.25 1.41 2.98
CA ASN A 37 -2.06 2.36 2.20
C ASN A 37 -3.22 1.68 1.46
N LEU A 38 -3.06 0.43 1.02
CA LEU A 38 -4.11 -0.33 0.37
C LEU A 38 -5.14 -0.85 1.39
N TYR A 39 -4.69 -1.29 2.57
CA TYR A 39 -5.56 -1.65 3.69
C TYR A 39 -6.43 -0.47 4.13
N ALA A 40 -5.85 0.73 4.25
CA ALA A 40 -6.61 1.94 4.60
C ALA A 40 -7.69 2.25 3.55
N ARG A 41 -7.37 2.10 2.26
CA ARG A 41 -8.33 2.27 1.17
C ARG A 41 -9.45 1.22 1.20
N TYR A 42 -9.09 -0.04 1.40
CA TYR A 42 -10.06 -1.12 1.59
C TYR A 42 -10.99 -0.84 2.78
N HIS A 43 -10.43 -0.38 3.90
CA HIS A 43 -11.19 -0.03 5.08
C HIS A 43 -12.22 1.06 4.75
N SER A 44 -11.80 2.17 4.17
CA SER A 44 -12.72 3.25 3.77
C SER A 44 -13.77 2.77 2.77
N TRP A 45 -13.40 1.96 1.78
CA TRP A 45 -14.31 1.46 0.75
C TRP A 45 -15.42 0.55 1.32
N THR A 46 -15.12 -0.22 2.36
CA THR A 46 -16.06 -1.16 3.01
C THR A 46 -16.79 -0.56 4.22
N GLU A 47 -16.49 0.68 4.61
CA GLU A 47 -16.92 1.25 5.88
C GLU A 47 -18.44 1.37 6.00
N ASN A 48 -19.09 1.93 4.98
CA ASN A 48 -20.56 2.08 4.96
C ASN A 48 -21.27 0.71 5.04
N ALA A 49 -20.76 -0.29 4.33
CA ALA A 49 -21.32 -1.64 4.36
C ALA A 49 -21.15 -2.29 5.74
N ARG A 50 -19.98 -2.13 6.38
CA ARG A 50 -19.75 -2.62 7.75
C ARG A 50 -20.64 -1.92 8.77
N ILE A 51 -20.80 -0.60 8.68
CA ILE A 51 -21.67 0.17 9.58
C ILE A 51 -23.12 -0.28 9.42
N HIS A 52 -23.59 -0.45 8.19
CA HIS A 52 -24.92 -0.97 7.89
C HIS A 52 -25.14 -2.35 8.51
N ASN A 53 -24.27 -3.32 8.24
CA ASN A 53 -24.39 -4.68 8.78
C ASN A 53 -24.31 -4.68 10.32
N HIS A 54 -23.45 -3.85 10.91
CA HIS A 54 -23.37 -3.70 12.36
C HIS A 54 -24.68 -3.18 12.96
N ASN A 55 -25.27 -2.15 12.35
CA ASN A 55 -26.55 -1.60 12.80
C ASN A 55 -27.68 -2.62 12.66
N LEU A 56 -27.71 -3.40 11.57
CA LEU A 56 -28.66 -4.49 11.39
C LEU A 56 -28.54 -5.55 12.50
N SER A 57 -27.32 -5.94 12.86
CA SER A 57 -27.08 -6.94 13.91
C SER A 57 -27.54 -6.50 15.32
N ASN A 58 -27.73 -5.19 15.52
CA ASN A 58 -28.21 -4.61 16.77
C ASN A 58 -29.74 -4.41 16.82
N LEU A 59 -30.46 -4.68 15.72
CA LEU A 59 -31.93 -4.61 15.69
C LEU A 59 -32.56 -5.83 16.36
N THR A 60 -33.70 -5.64 17.01
CA THR A 60 -34.48 -6.76 17.56
C THR A 60 -35.26 -7.50 16.46
N LEU A 61 -35.58 -8.78 16.69
CA LEU A 61 -36.23 -9.64 15.68
C LEU A 61 -37.52 -9.02 15.10
N GLY A 62 -38.30 -8.31 15.91
CA GLY A 62 -39.54 -7.65 15.46
C GLY A 62 -39.33 -6.39 14.61
N GLU A 63 -38.15 -5.77 14.68
CA GLU A 63 -37.77 -4.64 13.83
C GLU A 63 -37.26 -5.12 12.47
N LEU A 64 -36.59 -6.29 12.42
CA LEU A 64 -36.12 -6.90 11.18
C LEU A 64 -37.26 -7.47 10.31
N GLU A 65 -38.36 -7.94 10.91
CA GLU A 65 -39.51 -8.47 10.16
C GLU A 65 -40.33 -7.38 9.45
N GLN A 66 -40.22 -6.11 9.86
CA GLN A 66 -40.93 -4.98 9.25
C GLN A 66 -40.20 -4.34 8.08
N PHE A 67 -38.88 -4.53 7.98
CA PHE A 67 -38.07 -3.96 6.92
C PHE A 67 -37.31 -5.08 6.19
N SER A 68 -37.52 -5.21 4.88
CA SER A 68 -36.75 -6.13 4.02
C SER A 68 -35.32 -5.61 3.81
N VAL A 69 -34.53 -5.50 4.89
CA VAL A 69 -33.15 -4.99 4.83
C VAL A 69 -32.20 -6.18 4.87
N GLU A 70 -31.43 -6.34 3.80
CA GLU A 70 -30.40 -7.37 3.67
C GLU A 70 -29.03 -6.83 4.12
N GLU A 71 -28.18 -7.74 4.59
CA GLU A 71 -26.77 -7.46 4.81
C GLU A 71 -26.08 -7.20 3.46
N PHE A 72 -25.16 -6.23 3.45
CA PHE A 72 -24.27 -6.05 2.31
C PHE A 72 -23.18 -7.11 2.32
N ASP A 73 -22.89 -7.70 1.16
CA ASP A 73 -21.69 -8.52 0.98
C ASP A 73 -20.45 -7.63 1.03
N ILE A 74 -19.45 -8.07 1.82
CA ILE A 74 -18.20 -7.34 2.03
C ILE A 74 -17.07 -8.26 1.60
N PRO A 75 -16.43 -8.01 0.45
CA PRO A 75 -15.35 -8.87 -0.02
C PRO A 75 -14.18 -8.80 0.96
N SER A 76 -13.49 -9.92 1.14
CA SER A 76 -12.23 -9.96 1.89
C SER A 76 -11.18 -9.02 1.30
N PHE A 77 -10.17 -8.65 2.07
CA PHE A 77 -9.05 -7.84 1.56
C PHE A 77 -8.38 -8.48 0.34
N LYS A 78 -8.21 -9.81 0.35
CA LYS A 78 -7.68 -10.57 -0.79
C LYS A 78 -8.56 -10.41 -2.04
N GLN A 79 -9.88 -10.59 -1.91
CA GLN A 79 -10.81 -10.36 -3.02
C GLN A 79 -10.76 -8.91 -3.50
N TYR A 80 -10.67 -7.93 -2.59
CA TYR A 80 -10.50 -6.53 -2.95
C TYR A 80 -9.22 -6.29 -3.76
N VAL A 81 -8.07 -6.86 -3.37
CA VAL A 81 -6.83 -6.79 -4.14
C VAL A 81 -7.01 -7.38 -5.53
N CYS A 82 -7.63 -8.56 -5.63
CA CYS A 82 -7.90 -9.20 -6.92
C CYS A 82 -8.81 -8.32 -7.79
N MET A 83 -9.88 -7.75 -7.23
CA MET A 83 -10.72 -6.78 -7.92
C MET A 83 -9.87 -5.60 -8.43
N GLN A 84 -8.98 -5.02 -7.61
CA GLN A 84 -8.10 -3.94 -8.06
C GLN A 84 -7.17 -4.35 -9.21
N LEU A 85 -6.79 -5.62 -9.32
CA LEU A 85 -5.95 -6.15 -10.41
C LEU A 85 -6.75 -6.47 -11.67
N THR A 86 -8.01 -6.88 -11.54
CA THR A 86 -8.83 -7.38 -12.67
C THR A 86 -9.88 -6.39 -13.17
N GLU A 87 -10.34 -5.46 -12.34
CA GLU A 87 -11.50 -4.59 -12.59
C GLU A 87 -11.35 -3.22 -11.92
N HIS A 88 -11.46 -2.12 -12.67
CA HIS A 88 -11.72 -0.79 -12.09
C HIS A 88 -13.23 -0.51 -12.00
N GLY A 89 -14.01 -1.50 -11.58
CA GLY A 89 -15.46 -1.41 -11.37
C GLY A 89 -16.22 -2.62 -11.91
N TYR A 90 -17.36 -2.90 -11.28
CA TYR A 90 -18.17 -4.13 -11.28
C TYR A 90 -18.61 -4.75 -12.63
N ASN A 91 -18.19 -4.24 -13.81
CA ASN A 91 -18.65 -4.81 -15.09
C ASN A 91 -17.90 -4.37 -16.37
N LYS A 92 -16.59 -4.10 -16.31
CA LYS A 92 -15.84 -3.81 -17.54
C LYS A 92 -14.47 -4.48 -17.56
N ASN A 93 -14.08 -4.95 -18.74
CA ASN A 93 -12.72 -5.38 -19.02
C ASN A 93 -11.75 -4.24 -18.64
N ARG A 94 -10.82 -4.49 -17.71
CA ARG A 94 -9.82 -3.51 -17.26
C ARG A 94 -9.16 -2.78 -18.42
N PHE A 95 -8.82 -3.51 -19.48
CA PHE A 95 -8.21 -2.95 -20.68
C PHE A 95 -9.09 -1.87 -21.31
N GLU A 96 -10.39 -2.12 -21.47
CA GLU A 96 -11.33 -1.13 -22.03
C GLU A 96 -11.46 0.10 -21.14
N GLN A 97 -11.47 -0.07 -19.82
CA GLN A 97 -11.53 1.06 -18.89
C GLN A 97 -10.27 1.92 -18.96
N LEU A 98 -9.09 1.31 -18.97
CA LEU A 98 -7.82 2.03 -19.10
C LEU A 98 -7.76 2.76 -20.44
N MET A 99 -8.11 2.09 -21.54
CA MET A 99 -8.18 2.72 -22.86
C MET A 99 -9.13 3.92 -22.89
N LEU A 100 -10.31 3.83 -22.25
CA LEU A 100 -11.26 4.95 -22.16
C LEU A 100 -10.72 6.12 -21.33
N ASN A 101 -10.05 5.82 -20.21
CA ASN A 101 -9.46 6.84 -19.34
C ASN A 101 -8.33 7.58 -20.06
N ASP A 102 -7.50 6.81 -20.76
CA ASP A 102 -6.30 7.32 -21.43
C ASP A 102 -6.63 7.98 -22.76
N ARG A 103 -7.76 7.64 -23.39
CA ARG A 103 -8.26 8.24 -24.64
C ARG A 103 -8.21 9.76 -24.66
N ARG A 104 -8.42 10.40 -23.51
CA ARG A 104 -8.42 11.87 -23.39
C ARG A 104 -7.03 12.50 -23.54
N HIS A 105 -5.97 11.71 -23.40
CA HIS A 105 -4.58 12.16 -23.57
C HIS A 105 -4.12 12.15 -25.02
N PHE A 106 -4.86 11.48 -25.89
CA PHE A 106 -4.57 11.38 -27.31
C PHE A 106 -5.62 12.22 -28.04
N GLU A 107 -5.29 13.48 -28.35
CA GLU A 107 -6.11 14.27 -29.29
C GLU A 107 -6.20 13.47 -30.60
N TRP A 108 -7.40 13.04 -30.97
CA TRP A 108 -7.62 12.11 -32.09
C TRP A 108 -7.34 12.84 -33.40
N ASP A 109 -6.10 12.77 -33.87
CA ASP A 109 -5.71 13.11 -35.23
C ASP A 109 -5.58 11.81 -36.03
N ASP A 110 -6.18 11.76 -37.22
CA ASP A 110 -6.38 10.54 -38.03
C ASP A 110 -5.08 9.95 -38.60
N GLN A 111 -3.92 10.56 -38.33
CA GLN A 111 -2.61 10.03 -38.67
C GLN A 111 -2.13 9.05 -37.58
N PHE A 112 -2.75 7.88 -37.56
CA PHE A 112 -2.50 6.84 -36.57
C PHE A 112 -1.09 6.24 -36.68
N ASP A 113 -0.33 6.49 -35.63
CA ASP A 113 1.09 6.18 -35.46
C ASP A 113 1.26 4.77 -34.85
N HIS A 114 2.15 3.94 -35.41
CA HIS A 114 2.60 2.63 -34.90
C HIS A 114 2.94 2.60 -33.39
N ARG A 115 3.21 3.77 -32.80
CA ARG A 115 3.44 3.96 -31.37
C ARG A 115 2.21 3.70 -30.51
N LEU A 116 1.01 4.03 -31.00
CA LEU A 116 -0.25 3.72 -30.32
C LEU A 116 -0.56 2.22 -30.36
N ASP A 117 -0.24 1.53 -31.46
CA ASP A 117 -0.38 0.07 -31.55
C ASP A 117 0.51 -0.63 -30.52
N LYS A 118 1.77 -0.20 -30.42
CA LYS A 118 2.68 -0.70 -29.39
C LYS A 118 2.15 -0.44 -27.97
N TYR A 119 1.66 0.78 -27.70
CA TYR A 119 1.05 1.12 -26.41
C TYR A 119 -0.14 0.21 -26.08
N VAL A 120 -1.04 -0.01 -27.05
CA VAL A 120 -2.19 -0.89 -26.90
C VAL A 120 -1.75 -2.32 -26.58
N ASP A 121 -0.74 -2.84 -27.28
CA ASP A 121 -0.23 -4.19 -27.05
C ASP A 121 0.48 -4.33 -25.69
N ASP A 122 1.23 -3.32 -25.29
CA ASP A 122 1.86 -3.25 -23.96
C ASP A 122 0.78 -3.22 -22.86
N LEU A 123 -0.25 -2.40 -23.01
CA LEU A 123 -1.36 -2.32 -22.06
C LEU A 123 -2.15 -3.63 -21.97
N ARG A 124 -2.43 -4.29 -23.10
CA ARG A 124 -3.04 -5.64 -23.12
C ARG A 124 -2.18 -6.64 -22.39
N SER A 125 -0.86 -6.59 -22.59
CA SER A 125 0.06 -7.48 -21.90
C SER A 125 0.02 -7.26 -20.39
N ILE A 126 0.03 -6.01 -19.93
CA ILE A 126 -0.02 -5.70 -18.50
C ILE A 126 -1.34 -6.18 -17.90
N CYS A 127 -2.47 -5.90 -18.55
CA CYS A 127 -3.79 -6.37 -18.10
C CYS A 127 -3.87 -7.89 -18.01
N ARG A 128 -3.28 -8.60 -18.99
CA ARG A 128 -3.22 -10.07 -18.99
C ARG A 128 -2.42 -10.60 -17.80
N HIS A 129 -1.21 -10.09 -17.58
CA HIS A 129 -0.39 -10.50 -16.43
C HIS A 129 -1.08 -10.18 -15.10
N SER A 130 -1.73 -9.01 -15.00
CA SER A 130 -2.52 -8.62 -13.82
C SER A 130 -3.65 -9.62 -13.53
N GLY A 131 -4.36 -10.08 -14.56
CA GLY A 131 -5.39 -11.11 -14.43
C GLY A 131 -4.85 -12.47 -13.98
N ILE A 132 -3.70 -12.90 -14.53
CA ILE A 132 -3.03 -14.16 -14.14
C ILE A 132 -2.59 -14.08 -12.67
N ILE A 133 -1.94 -12.98 -12.28
CA ILE A 133 -1.54 -12.70 -10.88
C ILE A 133 -2.74 -12.77 -9.94
N ALA A 134 -3.84 -12.11 -10.29
CA ALA A 134 -5.06 -12.16 -9.49
C ALA A 134 -5.60 -13.58 -9.32
N GLY A 135 -5.56 -14.39 -10.40
CA GLY A 135 -5.91 -15.81 -10.36
C GLY A 135 -5.03 -16.62 -9.39
N HIS A 136 -3.71 -16.40 -9.42
CA HIS A 136 -2.79 -17.05 -8.48
C HIS A 136 -3.02 -16.61 -7.04
N ILE A 137 -3.29 -15.32 -6.79
CA ILE A 137 -3.65 -14.81 -5.46
C ILE A 137 -4.93 -15.49 -4.96
N LEU A 138 -5.97 -15.59 -5.80
CA LEU A 138 -7.21 -16.29 -5.44
C LEU A 138 -6.98 -17.76 -5.08
N ALA A 139 -6.06 -18.43 -5.79
CA ALA A 139 -5.66 -19.80 -5.53
C ALA A 139 -4.66 -19.97 -4.37
N ASP A 140 -4.25 -18.88 -3.70
CA ASP A 140 -3.21 -18.86 -2.66
C ASP A 140 -1.83 -19.36 -3.13
N ASP A 141 -1.54 -19.25 -4.42
CA ASP A 141 -0.26 -19.62 -5.02
C ASP A 141 0.69 -18.42 -5.06
N LEU A 142 1.30 -18.12 -3.91
CA LEU A 142 2.22 -16.98 -3.76
C LEU A 142 3.51 -17.14 -4.59
N HIS A 143 3.94 -18.39 -4.84
CA HIS A 143 5.13 -18.64 -5.66
C HIS A 143 4.89 -18.30 -7.13
N GLN A 144 3.76 -18.73 -7.70
CA GLN A 144 3.39 -18.35 -9.06
C GLN A 144 3.07 -16.86 -9.17
N THR A 145 2.44 -16.29 -8.15
CA THR A 145 2.22 -14.83 -8.06
C THR A 145 3.55 -14.07 -8.19
N GLN A 146 4.57 -14.46 -7.43
CA GLN A 146 5.89 -13.81 -7.48
C GLN A 146 6.62 -14.07 -8.80
N THR A 147 6.50 -15.27 -9.35
CA THR A 147 7.08 -15.63 -10.66
C THR A 147 6.49 -14.75 -11.76
N GLU A 148 5.17 -14.67 -11.84
CA GLU A 148 4.46 -13.91 -12.87
C GLU A 148 4.73 -12.40 -12.74
N LEU A 149 4.77 -11.88 -11.50
CA LEU A 149 5.17 -10.50 -11.24
C LEU A 149 6.59 -10.22 -11.75
N SER A 150 7.52 -11.15 -11.53
CA SER A 150 8.90 -11.01 -12.00
C SER A 150 9.01 -11.03 -13.52
N VAL A 151 8.19 -11.85 -14.20
CA VAL A 151 8.09 -11.87 -15.67
C VAL A 151 7.61 -10.52 -16.21
N LEU A 152 6.54 -9.97 -15.61
CA LEU A 152 6.01 -8.65 -15.98
C LEU A 152 7.07 -7.55 -15.81
N MET A 153 7.71 -7.51 -14.64
CA MET A 153 8.76 -6.53 -14.34
C MET A 153 9.94 -6.63 -15.32
N LYS A 154 10.38 -7.84 -15.64
CA LYS A 154 11.46 -8.07 -16.61
C LYS A 154 11.07 -7.61 -18.02
N ARG A 155 9.84 -7.89 -18.46
CA ARG A 155 9.35 -7.48 -19.79
C ARG A 155 9.43 -5.97 -20.01
N PHE A 156 9.10 -5.20 -18.97
CA PHE A 156 9.07 -3.75 -19.04
C PHE A 156 10.33 -3.08 -18.47
N ASN A 157 11.40 -3.86 -18.23
CA ASN A 157 12.66 -3.38 -17.63
C ASN A 157 12.46 -2.57 -16.33
N VAL A 158 11.45 -2.94 -15.54
CA VAL A 158 11.20 -2.34 -14.24
C VAL A 158 12.06 -3.08 -13.22
N THR A 159 13.17 -2.45 -12.82
CA THR A 159 13.86 -2.84 -11.59
C THR A 159 12.90 -2.60 -10.44
N ALA A 160 12.73 -3.58 -9.56
CA ALA A 160 11.89 -3.46 -8.37
C ALA A 160 12.06 -2.08 -7.74
N PHE A 161 10.93 -1.42 -7.44
CA PHE A 161 10.88 -0.15 -6.74
C PHE A 161 11.42 -0.37 -5.31
N ASN A 162 12.73 -0.51 -5.19
CA ASN A 162 13.45 -0.66 -3.93
C ASN A 162 13.64 0.72 -3.30
N GLN A 163 12.52 1.37 -2.95
CA GLN A 163 12.57 2.48 -2.01
C GLN A 163 12.32 2.01 -0.56
N THR A 164 11.62 0.89 -0.36
CA THR A 164 11.43 0.29 0.97
C THR A 164 12.64 -0.49 1.45
N ASP A 165 13.35 -1.23 0.58
CA ASP A 165 14.58 -1.94 0.98
C ASP A 165 15.76 -0.98 1.25
N SER A 166 15.77 0.21 0.63
CA SER A 166 16.73 1.26 0.98
C SER A 166 16.44 1.87 2.36
N VAL A 167 15.17 2.00 2.74
CA VAL A 167 14.77 2.55 4.04
C VAL A 167 14.93 1.52 5.14
N ILE A 168 14.57 0.25 4.91
CA ILE A 168 14.79 -0.85 5.86
C ILE A 168 16.28 -1.12 6.02
N GLY A 169 17.06 -1.18 4.94
CA GLY A 169 18.52 -1.30 5.03
C GLY A 169 19.17 -0.14 5.77
N LYS A 170 18.67 1.10 5.58
CA LYS A 170 19.11 2.28 6.36
C LYS A 170 18.65 2.22 7.81
N LEU A 171 17.47 1.67 8.10
CA LEU A 171 16.95 1.51 9.45
C LEU A 171 17.71 0.42 10.22
N ASP A 172 18.03 -0.70 9.59
CA ASP A 172 18.85 -1.76 10.16
C ASP A 172 20.29 -1.28 10.40
N GLU A 173 20.85 -0.48 9.48
CA GLU A 173 22.14 0.19 9.63
C GLU A 173 22.09 1.23 10.77
N MET A 174 21.01 2.02 10.87
CA MET A 174 20.80 2.96 11.97
C MET A 174 20.61 2.25 13.32
N GLU A 175 19.89 1.13 13.37
CA GLU A 175 19.69 0.32 14.57
C GLU A 175 21.02 -0.27 15.05
N SER A 176 21.81 -0.84 14.13
CA SER A 176 23.17 -1.33 14.42
C SER A 176 24.11 -0.20 14.89
N ASN A 177 24.00 0.99 14.30
CA ASN A 177 24.76 2.17 14.71
C ASN A 177 24.33 2.69 16.10
N VAL A 178 23.03 2.65 16.43
CA VAL A 178 22.51 3.03 17.75
C VAL A 178 22.92 2.00 18.81
N ILE A 179 22.80 0.70 18.53
CA ILE A 179 23.23 -0.37 19.44
C ILE A 179 24.73 -0.25 19.73
N SER A 180 25.55 -0.10 18.69
CA SER A 180 27.01 0.07 18.88
C SER A 180 27.38 1.40 19.55
N ALA A 181 26.62 2.47 19.33
CA ALA A 181 26.82 3.74 20.05
C ALA A 181 26.41 3.62 21.53
N VAL A 182 25.32 2.92 21.84
CA VAL A 182 24.87 2.64 23.21
C VAL A 182 25.87 1.72 23.94
N GLU A 183 26.42 0.72 23.26
CA GLU A 183 27.48 -0.14 23.80
C GLU A 183 28.78 0.62 24.04
N LYS A 184 29.14 1.58 23.17
CA LYS A 184 30.28 2.48 23.38
C LYS A 184 30.03 3.48 24.50
N LEU A 185 28.80 3.98 24.66
CA LEU A 185 28.39 4.88 25.76
C LEU A 185 28.26 4.16 27.11
N ASN A 186 28.01 2.85 27.10
CA ASN A 186 27.97 2.00 28.29
C ASN A 186 29.36 1.49 28.71
N GLN A 187 30.44 1.88 28.03
CA GLN A 187 31.78 1.75 28.60
C GLN A 187 31.99 2.88 29.61
N PRO A 188 32.12 2.59 30.91
CA PRO A 188 32.21 3.64 31.91
C PRO A 188 33.58 4.31 31.86
N SER A 189 33.70 5.45 31.18
CA SER A 189 34.82 6.37 31.40
C SER A 189 34.50 7.26 32.61
N LYS A 190 35.34 7.14 33.63
CA LYS A 190 35.18 7.58 35.01
C LYS A 190 35.20 9.08 35.27
N SER A 191 35.12 9.91 34.26
CA SER A 191 35.25 11.34 34.43
C SER A 191 34.45 11.98 33.33
N ASP A 192 33.57 12.88 33.76
CA ASP A 192 33.30 14.08 32.98
C ASP A 192 32.35 13.89 31.79
N ILE A 193 31.51 14.84 31.41
CA ILE A 193 31.21 16.20 31.86
C ILE A 193 30.07 16.58 30.90
N LEU A 194 28.97 17.07 31.46
CA LEU A 194 28.22 18.24 31.04
C LEU A 194 27.88 18.47 29.54
N ASP A 195 26.64 18.90 29.34
CA ASP A 195 26.19 19.75 28.24
C ASP A 195 26.12 19.15 26.84
N ILE A 196 25.13 18.30 26.55
CA ILE A 196 24.48 18.34 25.22
C ILE A 196 22.97 18.11 25.35
N LYS A 197 22.18 19.19 25.23
CA LYS A 197 20.81 19.15 24.69
C LYS A 197 20.90 19.28 23.17
N PRO A 198 20.01 18.58 22.43
CA PRO A 198 19.33 19.28 21.34
C PRO A 198 17.81 19.09 21.38
N ASN A 199 17.12 20.21 21.20
CA ASN A 199 15.69 20.32 20.91
C ASN A 199 15.36 19.66 19.57
N PHE A 200 14.34 18.81 19.54
CA PHE A 200 13.63 18.47 18.30
C PHE A 200 12.11 18.47 18.54
N PHE A 201 11.42 19.27 17.72
CA PHE A 201 9.97 19.50 17.60
C PHE A 201 9.29 20.30 18.72
N GLY A 202 8.85 21.52 18.36
CA GLY A 202 8.24 22.54 19.21
C GLY A 202 6.86 22.22 19.83
N PHE A 203 6.68 21.01 20.34
CA PHE A 203 5.76 20.74 21.42
C PHE A 203 6.58 20.73 22.72
N GLY A 204 6.33 21.69 23.61
CA GLY A 204 7.02 21.78 24.90
C GLY A 204 6.66 20.63 25.83
N LEU A 205 7.22 19.44 25.60
CA LEU A 205 7.24 18.36 26.58
C LEU A 205 8.51 18.48 27.41
N ASN A 206 8.36 19.00 28.61
CA ASN A 206 9.41 19.00 29.62
C ASN A 206 9.74 17.53 29.96
N GLY A 207 10.90 17.04 29.52
CA GLY A 207 11.34 15.66 29.78
C GLY A 207 11.38 15.30 31.27
N ASN A 208 11.64 16.27 32.16
CA ASN A 208 11.53 16.05 33.60
C ASN A 208 10.08 15.92 34.08
N ALA A 209 9.10 16.54 33.40
CA ALA A 209 7.68 16.38 33.69
C ALA A 209 7.14 15.04 33.16
N LEU A 210 7.56 14.62 31.96
CA LEU A 210 7.22 13.31 31.39
C LEU A 210 7.83 12.18 32.24
N TYR A 211 9.09 12.32 32.63
CA TYR A 211 9.78 11.38 33.53
C TYR A 211 9.09 11.27 34.89
N LYS A 212 8.66 12.40 35.49
CA LYS A 212 7.88 12.40 36.74
C LYS A 212 6.49 11.77 36.59
N GLN A 213 5.81 11.99 35.46
CA GLN A 213 4.51 11.35 35.17
C GLN A 213 4.65 9.84 35.01
N ILE A 214 5.67 9.37 34.29
CA ILE A 214 5.97 7.95 34.11
C ILE A 214 6.37 7.30 35.43
N GLN A 215 7.17 7.97 36.28
CA GLN A 215 7.50 7.49 37.62
C GLN A 215 6.26 7.40 38.54
N ASN A 216 5.36 8.39 38.50
CA ASN A 216 4.13 8.36 39.30
C ASN A 216 3.14 7.29 38.83
N TRP A 217 3.03 7.08 37.52
CA TRP A 217 2.23 6.01 36.92
C TRP A 217 2.75 4.62 37.32
N TRP A 218 4.08 4.44 37.35
CA TRP A 218 4.72 3.23 37.87
C TRP A 218 4.45 3.03 39.37
N LYS A 219 4.61 4.04 40.21
CA LYS A 219 4.36 3.94 41.66
C LYS A 219 2.92 3.60 42.03
N GLN A 220 1.93 4.11 41.27
CA GLN A 220 0.51 3.77 41.49
C GLN A 220 0.19 2.32 41.09
N ARG A 221 0.96 1.76 40.16
CA ARG A 221 0.79 0.38 39.68
C ARG A 221 1.56 -0.63 40.52
N SER A 222 2.66 -0.22 41.15
CA SER A 222 3.47 -1.06 42.06
C SER A 222 3.03 -1.04 43.53
N GLY A 223 2.02 -0.22 43.90
CA GLY A 223 1.49 -0.10 45.26
C GLY A 223 0.10 -0.72 45.48
N LYS A 224 -0.40 -1.51 44.53
CA LYS A 224 -1.65 -2.29 44.63
C LYS A 224 -1.41 -3.78 44.31
N LEU A 225 -0.39 -4.35 44.94
CA LEU A 225 -0.29 -5.78 45.25
C LEU A 225 0.20 -5.89 46.70
#